data_AF-X1EKT4-F1
#
_entry.id   AF-X1EKT4-F1
#
_cell.length_a   1.000
_cell.length_b   1.000
_cell.length_c   1.000
_cell.angle_alpha   90.00
_cell.angle_beta   90.00
_cell.angle_gamma   90.00
#
_symmetry.space_group_name_H-M   'P 1'
#
loop_
_entity.id
_entity.type
_entity.pdbx_description
1 polymer ?
#
loop_
_entity_poly.entity_id
_entity_poly.type
_entity_poly.pdbx_seq_one_letter_code
_entity_poly.pdbx_strand_id
1 'polypeptide(L)' 'AEYIARLRKESELNSMETRILNVVFSIAKNKKEFYLKTIFDVIHEKNQDLIIDAIETLLSKQIFIPANK' A
#
# COMPACT_ATOMS: atom_id res chain seq x y z
N ALA A 1 7.61 -13.40 4.79
CA ALA A 1 7.48 -12.49 5.96
C ALA A 1 8.66 -11.53 6.07
N GLU A 2 9.90 -12.02 5.91
CA GLU A 2 11.13 -11.22 6.05
C GLU A 2 11.26 -10.06 5.05
N TYR A 3 10.88 -10.24 3.79
CA TYR A 3 10.94 -9.17 2.78
C TYR A 3 10.14 -7.92 3.19
N ILE A 4 8.98 -8.09 3.81
CA ILE A 4 8.12 -6.98 4.25
C ILE A 4 8.64 -6.33 5.51
N ALA A 5 9.11 -7.13 6.46
CA ALA A 5 9.75 -6.60 7.66
C ALA A 5 10.98 -5.74 7.29
N ARG A 6 11.75 -6.18 6.29
CA ARG A 6 12.88 -5.43 5.75
C ARG A 6 12.45 -4.17 5.02
N LEU A 7 11.49 -4.26 4.09
CA LEU A 7 10.96 -3.10 3.35
C LEU A 7 10.41 -2.03 4.29
N ARG A 8 9.63 -2.43 5.32
CA ARG A 8 9.11 -1.49 6.33
C ARG A 8 10.21 -0.76 7.08
N LYS A 9 11.29 -1.46 7.42
CA LYS A 9 12.42 -0.92 8.18
C LYS A 9 13.30 -0.01 7.32
N GLU A 10 13.56 -0.40 6.07
CA GLU A 10 14.43 0.34 5.15
C GLU A 10 13.74 1.58 4.57
N SER A 11 12.42 1.54 4.39
CA SER A 11 11.65 2.64 3.79
C SER A 11 10.94 3.53 4.82
N GLU A 12 11.21 3.33 6.12
CA GLU A 12 10.64 4.09 7.25
C GLU A 12 9.13 4.30 7.10
N LEU A 13 8.39 3.19 7.02
CA LEU A 13 6.97 3.25 6.70
C LEU A 13 6.11 3.61 7.91
N ASN A 14 5.20 4.54 7.73
CA ASN A 14 4.22 4.90 8.76
C ASN A 14 3.10 3.84 8.89
N SER A 15 2.21 4.04 9.86
CA SER A 15 1.13 3.09 10.15
C SER A 15 0.18 2.88 8.96
N MET A 16 -0.20 3.95 8.27
CA MET A 16 -1.12 3.88 7.13
C MET A 16 -0.47 3.22 5.91
N GLU A 17 0.77 3.59 5.58
CA GLU A 17 1.58 2.96 4.53
C GLU A 17 1.74 1.46 4.78
N THR A 18 2.06 1.08 6.03
CA THR A 18 2.16 -0.32 6.45
C THR A 18 0.84 -1.06 6.31
N ARG A 19 -0.28 -0.42 6.68
CA ARG A 19 -1.62 -1.00 6.55
C ARG A 19 -1.99 -1.24 5.10
N ILE A 20 -1.73 -0.27 4.22
CA ILE A 20 -1.95 -0.36 2.77
C ILE A 20 -1.12 -1.51 2.17
N LEU A 21 0.16 -1.61 2.52
CA LEU A 21 0.99 -2.73 2.08
C LEU A 21 0.41 -4.07 2.51
N ASN A 22 -0.06 -4.20 3.75
CA ASN A 22 -0.63 -5.46 4.23
C ASN A 22 -1.89 -5.86 3.47
N VAL A 23 -2.74 -4.88 3.16
CA VAL A 23 -3.92 -5.09 2.31
C VAL A 23 -3.50 -5.53 0.91
N VAL A 24 -2.56 -4.84 0.28
CA VAL A 24 -2.06 -5.21 -1.03
C VAL A 24 -1.45 -6.61 -1.02
N PHE A 25 -0.66 -6.97 -0.01
CA PHE A 25 -0.09 -8.32 0.12
C PHE A 25 -1.13 -9.41 0.33
N SER A 26 -2.23 -9.13 1.05
CA SER A 26 -3.30 -10.11 1.24
C SER A 26 -4.07 -10.34 -0.06
N ILE A 27 -4.25 -9.30 -0.88
CA ILE A 27 -4.90 -9.38 -2.21
C ILE A 27 -3.97 -10.03 -3.24
N ALA A 28 -2.70 -9.65 -3.24
CA ALA A 28 -1.72 -10.01 -4.27
C ALA A 28 -1.34 -11.50 -4.26
N LYS A 29 -1.62 -12.22 -3.16
CA LYS A 29 -1.51 -13.68 -3.12
C LYS A 29 -2.29 -14.37 -4.26
N ASN A 30 -3.35 -13.73 -4.77
CA ASN A 30 -4.22 -14.29 -5.81
C ASN A 30 -4.30 -13.45 -7.10
N LYS A 31 -3.75 -12.22 -7.16
CA LYS A 31 -3.84 -11.32 -8.32
C LYS A 31 -2.59 -10.44 -8.46
N LYS A 32 -2.10 -10.24 -9.69
CA LYS A 32 -0.93 -9.37 -9.97
C LYS A 32 -1.28 -7.87 -10.01
N GLU A 33 -2.56 -7.55 -10.15
CA GLU A 33 -3.07 -6.18 -10.28
C GLU A 33 -4.22 -5.96 -9.29
N PHE A 34 -4.31 -4.75 -8.76
CA PHE A 34 -5.38 -4.32 -7.87
C PHE A 34 -5.76 -2.87 -8.18
N TYR A 35 -7.00 -2.51 -7.87
CA TYR A 35 -7.50 -1.16 -8.05
C TYR A 35 -7.43 -0.39 -6.74
N LEU A 36 -7.23 0.93 -6.83
CA LEU A 36 -7.28 1.83 -5.68
C LEU A 36 -8.56 1.65 -4.84
N LYS A 37 -9.70 1.45 -5.51
CA LYS A 37 -10.99 1.19 -4.85
C LYS A 37 -10.92 0.01 -3.87
N THR A 38 -10.16 -1.04 -4.19
CA THR A 38 -9.99 -2.20 -3.31
C THR A 38 -9.29 -1.82 -2.01
N ILE A 39 -8.39 -0.85 -2.03
CA ILE A 39 -7.73 -0.35 -0.81
C ILE A 39 -8.74 0.40 0.06
N PHE A 40 -9.54 1.29 -0.53
CA PHE A 40 -10.58 2.03 0.19
C PHE A 40 -11.61 1.10 0.84
N ASP A 41 -12.07 0.09 0.11
CA ASP A 41 -13.07 -0.85 0.60
C ASP A 41 -12.56 -1.69 1.79
N VAL A 42 -11.25 -1.99 1.84
CA VAL A 42 -10.67 -2.85 2.88
C VAL A 42 -10.21 -2.07 4.12
N ILE A 43 -9.67 -0.85 3.93
CA ILE A 43 -9.05 -0.10 5.03
C ILE A 43 -10.07 0.57 5.96
N HIS A 44 -11.33 0.74 5.54
CA HIS A 44 -12.40 1.33 6.36
C HIS A 44 -11.95 2.61 7.13
N GLU A 45 -11.12 3.45 6.49
CA GLU A 45 -10.75 4.76 7.03
C GLU A 45 -11.79 5.78 6.60
N LYS A 46 -12.25 6.62 7.53
CA LYS A 46 -13.26 7.66 7.24
C LYS A 46 -12.65 8.80 6.45
N ASN A 47 -11.39 9.13 6.74
CA ASN A 47 -10.67 10.16 6.01
C ASN A 47 -9.89 9.55 4.83
N GLN A 48 -10.48 9.61 3.64
CA GLN A 48 -9.88 9.04 2.44
C GLN A 48 -8.58 9.75 2.02
N ASP A 49 -8.39 11.02 2.39
CA ASP A 49 -7.19 11.78 2.07
C ASP A 49 -5.95 11.14 2.70
N LEU A 50 -6.07 10.59 3.92
CA LEU A 50 -4.96 9.86 4.57
C LEU A 50 -4.54 8.61 3.81
N ILE A 51 -5.49 7.95 3.14
CA ILE A 51 -5.17 6.79 2.29
C ILE A 51 -4.47 7.28 1.01
N ILE A 52 -4.96 8.37 0.40
CA ILE A 52 -4.38 8.94 -0.81
C ILE A 52 -2.94 9.40 -0.55
N ASP A 53 -2.70 10.20 0.49
CA ASP A 53 -1.37 10.69 0.88
C ASP A 53 -0.38 9.55 1.12
N ALA A 54 -0.84 8.48 1.78
CA ALA A 54 -0.01 7.30 2.01
C ALA A 54 0.32 6.56 0.72
N ILE A 55 -0.61 6.49 -0.25
CA ILE A 55 -0.34 5.88 -1.57
C ILE A 55 0.64 6.73 -2.37
N GLU A 56 0.46 8.04 -2.38
CA GLU A 56 1.41 8.95 -3.03
C GLU A 56 2.82 8.82 -2.44
N THR A 57 2.91 8.64 -1.12
CA THR A 57 4.20 8.39 -0.45
C THR A 57 4.78 7.02 -0.82
N LEU A 58 3.95 5.98 -0.94
CA LEU A 58 4.41 4.65 -1.40
C LEU A 58 4.86 4.68 -2.88
N LEU A 59 4.24 5.51 -3.72
CA LEU A 59 4.67 5.74 -5.11
C LEU A 59 5.98 6.51 -5.17
N SER A 60 6.15 7.58 -4.38
CA SER A 60 7.38 8.37 -4.35
C SER A 60 8.58 7.56 -3.83
N LYS A 61 8.33 6.66 -2.86
CA LYS A 61 9.30 5.67 -2.37
C LYS A 61 9.55 4.51 -3.34
N GLN A 62 8.91 4.49 -4.52
CA GLN A 62 8.97 3.43 -5.53
C GLN A 62 8.59 2.03 -5.02
N ILE A 63 7.78 1.98 -3.97
CA ILE A 63 7.25 0.72 -3.42
C ILE A 63 6.09 0.25 -4.28
N PHE A 64 5.23 1.19 -4.70
CA PHE A 64 4.21 0.95 -5.71
C PHE A 64 4.68 1.48 -7.06
N ILE A 65 4.35 0.74 -8.11
CA ILE A 65 4.66 1.09 -9.48
C ILE A 65 3.33 1.11 -10.24
N PRO A 66 2.92 2.25 -10.84
CA PRO A 66 1.74 2.30 -11.68
C PRO A 66 1.89 1.35 -12.86
N ALA A 67 0.87 0.52 -13.11
CA ALA A 67 0.89 -0.43 -14.22
C ALA A 67 0.85 0.26 -15.59
N ASN A 68 0.16 1.42 -15.67
CA ASN A 68 0.06 2.23 -16.87
C ASN A 68 0.60 3.64 -16.57
N LYS A 69 1.40 4.18 -17.49
CA LYS A 69 1.79 5.60 -17.53
C LYS A 69 0.79 6.40 -18.33
#